data_AF-A0A0Q3TBN7-F1
#
_entry.id   AF-A0A0Q3TBN7-F1
#
_cell.length_a   1.000
_cell.length_b   1.000
_cell.length_c   1.000
_cell.angle_alpha   90.00
_cell.angle_beta   90.00
_cell.angle_gamma   90.00
#
_symmetry.space_group_name_H-M   'P 1'
#
loop_
_entity.id
_entity.type
_entity.pdbx_description
1 polymer ?
#
loop_
_entity_poly.entity_id
_entity_poly.type
_entity_poly.pdbx_seq_one_letter_code
_entity_poly.pdbx_strand_id
1 'polypeptide(L)' 'LDSGFEDAIQFLAHPVEYHISLRTTNMLERLNQEVRRRERVIRIFTNDQSAIRIIGSVLMDINEEWTSKDYPYLKKSKDN' A
#
# COMPACT_ATOMS: atom_id res chain seq x y z
N LEU A 1 -1.29 -10.96 24.63
CA LEU A 1 -1.70 -11.74 23.44
C LEU A 1 -3.07 -11.28 22.92
N ASP A 2 -3.94 -10.76 23.79
CA ASP A 2 -5.30 -10.32 23.42
C ASP A 2 -5.37 -9.10 22.49
N SER A 3 -4.32 -8.27 22.41
CA SER A 3 -4.32 -7.05 21.59
C SER A 3 -4.40 -7.29 20.08
N GLY A 4 -3.98 -8.46 19.59
CA GLY A 4 -4.03 -8.79 18.16
C GLY A 4 -5.37 -9.39 17.72
N PHE A 5 -6.26 -9.71 18.66
CA PHE A 5 -7.55 -10.34 18.34
C PHE A 5 -8.50 -9.32 17.69
N GLU A 6 -8.59 -8.11 18.25
CA GLU A 6 -9.41 -7.02 17.69
C GLU A 6 -8.98 -6.63 16.27
N ASP A 7 -7.66 -6.52 16.04
CA ASP A 7 -7.11 -6.26 14.71
C ASP A 7 -7.42 -7.40 13.72
N ALA A 8 -7.35 -8.66 14.17
CA ALA A 8 -7.63 -9.81 13.32
C ALA A 8 -9.12 -9.94 12.94
N ILE A 9 -10.04 -9.56 13.83
CA ILE A 9 -11.48 -9.58 13.53
C ILE A 9 -11.92 -8.38 12.68
N GLN A 10 -11.18 -7.26 12.70
CA GLN A 10 -11.46 -6.10 11.84
C GLN A 10 -11.44 -6.48 10.34
N PHE A 11 -10.63 -7.47 9.97
CA PHE A 11 -10.65 -8.04 8.62
C PHE A 11 -12.06 -8.49 8.20
N LEU A 12 -12.81 -9.14 9.10
CA LEU A 12 -14.15 -9.66 8.84
C LEU A 12 -15.23 -8.57 8.73
N ALA A 13 -14.93 -7.34 9.17
CA ALA A 13 -15.84 -6.20 9.06
C ALA A 13 -15.83 -5.58 7.64
N HIS A 14 -14.90 -5.98 6.77
CA HIS A 14 -14.80 -5.46 5.41
C HIS A 14 -15.61 -6.30 4.40
N PRO A 15 -16.00 -5.73 3.25
CA PRO A 15 -16.62 -6.51 2.18
C PRO A 15 -15.74 -7.68 1.72
N VAL A 16 -16.38 -8.80 1.38
CA VAL A 16 -15.69 -10.04 0.97
C VAL A 16 -14.80 -9.81 -0.26
N GLU A 17 -15.16 -8.85 -1.12
CA GLU A 17 -14.35 -8.46 -2.28
C GLU A 17 -12.96 -7.93 -1.87
N TYR A 18 -12.85 -7.32 -0.68
CA TYR A 18 -11.60 -6.70 -0.20
C TYR A 18 -10.70 -7.74 0.46
N HIS A 19 -11.25 -8.84 0.95
CA HIS A 19 -10.51 -9.90 1.64
C HIS A 19 -9.36 -10.47 0.80
N ILE A 20 -9.54 -10.58 -0.52
CA ILE A 20 -8.48 -11.08 -1.43
C ILE A 20 -7.23 -10.21 -1.35
N SER A 21 -7.42 -8.89 -1.30
CA SER A 21 -6.35 -7.89 -1.21
C SER A 21 -5.83 -7.75 0.22
N LEU A 22 -6.72 -7.70 1.21
CA LEU A 22 -6.38 -7.49 2.62
C LEU A 22 -5.69 -8.69 3.30
N ARG A 23 -5.93 -9.92 2.85
CA ARG A 23 -5.33 -11.13 3.46
C ARG A 23 -3.82 -11.28 3.19
N THR A 24 -3.25 -10.45 2.30
CA THR A 24 -1.85 -10.57 1.89
C THR A 24 -1.11 -9.24 2.01
N THR A 25 0.20 -9.31 2.20
CA THR A 25 1.11 -8.15 2.24
C THR A 25 1.70 -7.79 0.87
N ASN A 26 1.25 -8.42 -0.22
CA ASN A 26 1.83 -8.28 -1.56
C ASN A 26 1.95 -6.82 -2.04
N MET A 27 0.94 -5.98 -1.78
CA MET A 27 0.97 -4.57 -2.19
C MET A 27 2.04 -3.79 -1.43
N LEU A 28 2.12 -4.02 -0.11
CA LEU A 28 3.13 -3.39 0.74
C LEU A 28 4.55 -3.87 0.39
N GLU A 29 4.72 -5.16 0.09
CA GLU A 29 5.99 -5.72 -0.37
C GLU A 29 6.44 -5.10 -1.69
N ARG A 30 5.54 -4.94 -2.67
CA ARG A 30 5.83 -4.28 -3.95
C ARG A 30 6.17 -2.80 -3.76
N LEU A 31 5.43 -2.09 -2.93
CA LEU A 31 5.71 -0.70 -2.56
C LEU A 31 7.12 -0.58 -1.94
N ASN A 32 7.42 -1.42 -0.95
CA ASN A 32 8.73 -1.43 -0.29
C ASN A 32 9.85 -1.76 -1.28
N GLN A 33 9.65 -2.72 -2.19
CA GLN A 33 10.63 -3.04 -3.23
C GLN A 33 10.92 -1.83 -4.13
N GLU A 34 9.90 -1.08 -4.54
CA GLU A 34 10.10 0.10 -5.38
C GLU A 34 10.81 1.25 -4.63
N VAL A 35 10.46 1.48 -3.37
CA VAL A 35 11.18 2.43 -2.51
C VAL A 35 12.65 2.02 -2.37
N ARG A 36 12.93 0.75 -2.08
CA ARG A 36 14.31 0.22 -1.98
C ARG A 36 15.07 0.31 -3.30
N ARG A 37 14.39 0.14 -4.44
CA ARG A 37 15.00 0.29 -5.78
C ARG A 37 15.46 1.73 -6.02
N ARG A 38 14.64 2.72 -5.67
CA ARG A 38 14.99 4.15 -5.80
C ARG A 38 16.06 4.57 -4.80
N GLU A 39 15.96 4.11 -3.55
CA GLU A 39 16.96 4.30 -2.50
C GLU A 39 18.36 3.84 -2.95
N ARG A 40 18.45 2.64 -3.55
CA ARG A 40 19.73 2.04 -3.97
C ARG A 40 20.54 2.94 -4.91
N VAL A 41 19.89 3.76 -5.73
CA VAL A 41 20.56 4.71 -6.64
C VAL A 41 21.12 5.92 -5.89
N ILE A 42 20.40 6.40 -4.87
CA ILE A 42 20.72 7.63 -4.11
C ILE A 42 21.86 7.39 -3.13
N ARG A 43 21.91 6.19 -2.52
CA ARG A 43 22.90 5.74 -1.51
C ARG A 43 22.87 6.49 -0.18
N ILE A 44 22.83 7.83 -0.17
CA ILE A 44 22.83 8.68 1.02
C ILE A 44 21.88 9.86 0.81
N PHE A 45 20.99 10.11 1.77
CA PHE A 45 20.12 11.28 1.78
C PHE A 45 20.77 12.45 2.52
N THR A 46 20.66 13.66 1.97
CA THR A 46 21.16 14.89 2.58
C THR A 46 20.33 15.33 3.79
N ASN A 47 19.04 14.98 3.82
CA ASN A 47 18.13 15.18 4.96
C ASN A 47 16.90 14.25 4.86
N ASP A 48 16.16 14.17 5.95
CA ASP A 48 14.89 13.45 6.10
C ASP A 48 13.84 13.87 5.05
N GLN A 49 13.72 15.16 4.79
CA GLN A 49 12.77 15.70 3.81
C GLN A 49 13.01 15.16 2.40
N SER A 50 14.27 14.89 2.06
CA SER A 50 14.64 14.33 0.75
C SER A 50 14.21 12.86 0.64
N ALA A 51 14.27 12.10 1.74
CA ALA A 51 13.76 10.74 1.78
C ALA A 51 12.23 10.71 1.67
N ILE A 52 11.54 11.57 2.43
CA ILE A 52 10.08 11.70 2.39
C ILE A 52 9.60 12.04 0.99
N ARG A 53 10.26 12.96 0.27
CA ARG A 53 9.87 13.33 -1.10
C ARG A 53 9.87 12.15 -2.08
N ILE A 54 10.82 11.22 -1.94
CA ILE A 54 10.91 10.08 -2.86
C ILE A 54 9.87 9.02 -2.53
N ILE A 55 9.65 8.76 -1.24
CA ILE A 55 8.55 7.90 -0.81
C ILE A 55 7.21 8.50 -1.29
N GLY A 56 7.02 9.80 -1.10
CA GLY A 56 5.84 10.53 -1.57
C GLY A 56 5.66 10.42 -3.10
N SER A 57 6.72 10.57 -3.88
CA SER A 57 6.68 10.38 -5.33
C SER A 57 6.26 8.96 -5.71
N VAL A 58 6.80 7.91 -5.06
CA VAL A 58 6.37 6.52 -5.33
C VAL A 58 4.88 6.34 -5.04
N LEU A 59 4.39 6.90 -3.93
CA LEU A 59 2.98 6.82 -3.55
C LEU A 59 2.08 7.56 -4.54
N MET A 60 2.51 8.73 -5.03
CA MET A 60 1.79 9.48 -6.06
C MET A 60 1.69 8.67 -7.37
N ASP A 61 2.79 8.07 -7.82
CA ASP A 61 2.82 7.23 -9.03
C ASP A 61 1.84 6.05 -8.90
N ILE A 62 1.82 5.37 -7.75
CA ILE A 62 0.90 4.25 -7.48
C ILE A 62 -0.56 4.72 -7.45
N ASN A 63 -0.82 5.87 -6.82
CA ASN A 63 -2.17 6.44 -6.77
C ASN A 63 -2.70 6.79 -8.16
N GLU A 64 -1.86 7.36 -9.02
CA GLU A 64 -2.19 7.64 -10.42
C GLU A 64 -2.48 6.35 -11.20
N GLU A 65 -1.66 5.31 -11.01
CA GLU A 65 -1.88 3.99 -11.61
C GLU A 65 -3.22 3.38 -11.16
N TRP A 66 -3.60 3.52 -9.89
CA TRP A 66 -4.85 2.97 -9.39
C TRP A 66 -6.07 3.78 -9.84
N THR A 67 -5.92 5.09 -9.94
CA THR A 67 -7.02 5.99 -10.39
C THR A 67 -7.29 5.83 -11.88
N SER A 68 -6.27 5.50 -12.67
CA SER A 68 -6.39 5.32 -14.13
C SER A 68 -6.88 3.94 -14.56
N LYS A 69 -6.87 2.94 -13.68
CA LYS A 69 -7.26 1.55 -14.01
C LYS A 69 -8.74 1.29 -13.76
N ASP A 70 -9.38 0.64 -14.73
CA ASP A 70 -10.75 0.11 -14.60
C ASP A 70 -10.89 -1.01 -13.55
N TYR A 71 -9.77 -1.60 -13.13
CA TYR A 71 -9.69 -2.68 -12.13
C TYR A 71 -8.81 -2.25 -10.95
N PRO A 72 -9.35 -1.48 -9.99
CA PRO A 72 -8.59 -1.03 -8.83
C PRO A 72 -8.19 -2.20 -7.92
N TYR A 73 -7.05 -2.06 -7.22
CA TYR A 73 -6.53 -3.08 -6.31
C TYR A 73 -7.53 -3.44 -5.20
N LEU A 74 -8.22 -2.42 -4.67
CA LEU A 74 -9.45 -2.60 -3.92
C LEU A 74 -10.61 -2.47 -4.90
N LYS A 75 -11.21 -3.60 -5.29
CA LYS A 75 -12.43 -3.58 -6.11
C LYS A 75 -13.47 -2.74 -5.38
N LYS A 76 -14.23 -1.88 -6.06
CA LYS A 76 -15.35 -1.21 -5.39
C LYS A 76 -16.35 -2.27 -4.93
N SER A 77 -16.71 -2.26 -3.64
CA SER A 77 -17.88 -3.02 -3.20
C SER A 77 -19.09 -2.48 -3.95
N LYS A 78 -20.01 -3.35 -4.35
CA LYS A 78 -21.30 -2.90 -4.86
C LYS A 78 -22.07 -2.44 -3.63
N ASP A 79 -21.91 -1.17 -3.27
CA ASP A 79 -22.74 -0.55 -2.26
C ASP A 79 -24.21 -0.77 -2.68
N ASN A 80 -24.98 -1.43 -1.80
CA ASN A 80 -26.40 -1.72 -1.98
C ASN A 80 -27.22 -0.74 -1.15
#